data_AF-A0A2R9T2M1-F1
#
_entry.id   AF-A0A2R9T2M1-F1
#
_cell.length_a   1.000
_cell.length_b   1.000
_cell.length_c   1.000
_cell.angle_alpha   90.00
_cell.angle_beta   90.00
_cell.angle_gamma   90.00
#
_symmetry.space_group_name_H-M   'P 1'
#
loop_
_entity.id
_entity.type
_entity.pdbx_description
1 polymer ?
#
loop_
_entity_poly.entity_id
_entity_poly.type
_entity_poly.pdbx_seq_one_letter_code
_entity_poly.pdbx_strand_id
1 'polypeptide(L)'
;MGKRFRLPLNLQLFAEEIEGEEQPPAESDIDALTGRIDELTTAIKRQTLAKLGLKPEEIDYAIEHIDADNERDILAAISEFGDDLPVLVRVKQLQQLSVHGADPNLNNGFRQMPKQIDYAAKAKQTIERLKASGRIRR
;
A
#
# COMPACT_ATOMS: atom_id res chain seq x y z
N MET A 1 -74.84 -1.80 25.99
CA MET A 1 -74.47 -0.37 26.05
C MET A 1 -72.95 -0.27 26.10
N GLY A 2 -72.30 0.01 24.95
CA GLY A 2 -70.85 0.09 24.84
C GLY A 2 -70.32 1.42 25.39
N LYS A 3 -69.55 1.38 26.47
CA LYS A 3 -68.91 2.57 27.05
C LYS A 3 -67.77 2.99 26.12
N ARG A 4 -67.91 4.16 25.49
CA ARG A 4 -66.84 4.80 24.70
C ARG A 4 -65.76 5.30 25.66
N PHE A 5 -64.63 4.61 25.72
CA PHE A 5 -63.43 5.09 26.42
C PHE A 5 -62.92 6.34 25.70
N ARG A 6 -63.04 7.50 26.34
CA ARG A 6 -62.35 8.71 25.91
C ARG A 6 -60.98 8.71 26.58
N LEU A 7 -59.93 8.58 25.78
CA LEU A 7 -58.57 8.71 26.27
C LEU A 7 -58.36 10.13 26.84
N PRO A 8 -57.61 10.27 27.95
CA PRO A 8 -57.28 11.57 28.51
C PRO A 8 -56.53 12.43 27.50
N LEU A 9 -56.82 13.74 27.47
CA LEU A 9 -56.30 14.72 26.50
C LEU A 9 -54.77 14.64 26.32
N ASN A 10 -54.07 14.32 27.41
CA ASN A 10 -52.61 14.20 27.45
C ASN A 10 -52.10 13.09 26.50
N LEU A 11 -52.90 12.04 26.27
CA LEU A 11 -52.57 10.95 25.33
C LEU A 11 -53.02 11.24 23.89
N GLN A 12 -53.86 12.25 23.66
CA GLN A 12 -54.18 12.71 22.30
C GLN A 12 -53.02 13.52 21.71
N LEU A 13 -52.32 14.29 22.54
CA LEU A 13 -51.11 15.03 22.13
C LEU A 13 -49.96 14.10 21.70
N PHE A 14 -49.81 12.94 22.35
CA PHE A 14 -48.79 11.96 21.96
C PHE A 14 -49.19 11.07 20.76
N ALA A 15 -50.44 11.15 20.31
CA ALA A 15 -50.89 10.41 19.12
C ALA A 15 -50.74 11.23 17.83
N GLU A 16 -50.69 12.57 17.92
CA GLU A 16 -50.47 13.45 16.77
C GLU A 16 -49.00 13.76 16.48
N GLU A 17 -48.05 13.43 17.38
CA GLU A 17 -46.62 13.73 17.20
C GLU A 17 -45.75 12.52 16.78
N ILE A 18 -46.35 11.41 16.32
CA ILE A 18 -45.60 10.27 15.73
C ILE A 18 -45.88 10.15 14.22
N GLU A 19 -46.15 11.28 13.56
CA GLU A 19 -46.01 11.42 12.11
C GLU A 19 -44.79 12.30 11.78
N GLY A 20 -43.72 12.15 12.55
CA GLY A 20 -42.38 12.36 12.01
C GLY A 20 -42.05 11.13 11.20
N GLU A 21 -42.40 11.14 9.91
CA GLU A 21 -41.91 10.18 8.94
C GLU A 21 -40.40 10.01 9.16
N GLU A 22 -39.97 8.87 9.70
CA GLU A 22 -38.67 8.29 9.37
C GLU A 22 -38.76 7.96 7.88
N GLN A 23 -38.66 9.01 7.07
CA GLN A 23 -38.47 8.90 5.64
C GLN A 23 -37.19 8.05 5.51
N PRO A 24 -37.25 6.85 4.91
CA PRO A 24 -36.03 6.12 4.63
C PRO A 24 -35.14 7.09 3.85
N PRO A 25 -33.84 7.20 4.16
CA PRO A 25 -32.96 8.09 3.41
C PRO A 25 -33.24 7.86 1.93
N ALA A 26 -33.64 8.92 1.23
CA ALA A 26 -33.96 8.82 -0.18
C ALA A 26 -32.76 8.14 -0.85
N GLU A 27 -32.98 7.15 -1.71
CA GLU A 27 -31.89 6.39 -2.35
C GLU A 27 -30.84 7.32 -2.98
N SER A 28 -31.26 8.52 -3.41
CA SER A 28 -30.40 9.61 -3.89
C SER A 28 -29.40 10.15 -2.86
N ASP A 29 -29.76 10.22 -1.59
CA ASP A 29 -28.87 10.69 -0.52
C ASP A 29 -27.84 9.62 -0.17
N ILE A 30 -28.23 8.35 -0.26
CA ILE A 30 -27.32 7.21 -0.10
C ILE A 30 -26.31 7.21 -1.24
N ASP A 31 -26.76 7.40 -2.49
CA ASP A 31 -25.90 7.49 -3.67
C ASP A 31 -24.97 8.71 -3.64
N ALA A 32 -25.44 9.85 -3.12
CA ALA A 32 -24.61 11.03 -2.95
C ALA A 32 -23.54 10.84 -1.85
N LEU A 33 -23.89 10.12 -0.78
CA LEU A 33 -22.96 9.80 0.30
C LEU A 33 -21.93 8.75 -0.13
N THR A 34 -22.33 7.73 -0.90
CA THR A 34 -21.41 6.71 -1.43
C THR A 34 -20.43 7.33 -2.41
N GLY A 35 -20.88 8.16 -3.35
CA GLY A 35 -19.98 8.86 -4.27
C GLY A 35 -18.98 9.77 -3.53
N ARG A 36 -19.42 10.44 -2.46
CA ARG A 36 -18.51 11.28 -1.64
C ARG A 36 -17.51 10.46 -0.84
N ILE A 37 -17.88 9.25 -0.40
CA ILE A 37 -16.97 8.31 0.24
C ILE A 37 -15.91 7.85 -0.78
N ASP A 38 -16.30 7.51 -2.00
CA ASP A 38 -15.38 7.06 -3.06
C ASP A 38 -14.38 8.16 -3.48
N GLU A 39 -14.84 9.41 -3.57
CA GLU A 39 -13.95 10.56 -3.80
C GLU A 39 -12.94 10.75 -2.66
N LEU A 40 -13.38 10.56 -1.41
CA LEU A 40 -12.49 10.67 -0.25
C LEU A 40 -11.50 9.50 -0.17
N THR A 41 -11.93 8.27 -0.46
CA THR A 41 -11.03 7.10 -0.45
C THR A 41 -9.98 7.21 -1.54
N THR A 42 -10.35 7.62 -2.76
CA THR A 42 -9.39 7.89 -3.85
C THR A 42 -8.42 9.02 -3.51
N ALA A 43 -8.88 10.08 -2.84
CA ALA A 43 -8.01 11.16 -2.37
C ALA A 43 -7.00 10.66 -1.32
N ILE A 44 -7.44 9.83 -0.37
CA ILE A 44 -6.56 9.21 0.64
C ILE A 44 -5.52 8.31 -0.05
N LYS A 45 -5.93 7.43 -0.97
CA LYS A 45 -5.02 6.58 -1.77
C LYS A 45 -3.97 7.42 -2.51
N ARG A 46 -4.38 8.50 -3.16
CA ARG A 46 -3.44 9.41 -3.84
C ARG A 46 -2.45 10.03 -2.88
N GLN A 47 -2.90 10.49 -1.71
CA GLN A 47 -2.02 11.10 -0.71
C GLN A 47 -1.03 10.10 -0.12
N THR A 48 -1.45 8.88 0.19
CA THR A 48 -0.57 7.85 0.77
C THR A 48 0.49 7.42 -0.24
N LEU A 49 0.10 7.17 -1.48
CA LEU A 49 1.01 6.79 -2.56
C LEU A 49 1.96 7.94 -2.94
N ALA A 50 1.49 9.19 -2.95
CA ALA A 50 2.33 10.36 -3.17
C ALA A 50 3.38 10.55 -2.06
N LYS A 51 3.01 10.32 -0.79
CA LYS A 51 3.96 10.35 0.34
C LYS A 51 5.06 9.30 0.21
N LEU A 52 4.78 8.18 -0.45
CA LEU A 52 5.78 7.13 -0.74
C LEU A 52 6.73 7.50 -1.91
N GLY A 53 6.46 8.59 -2.63
CA GLY A 53 7.32 9.09 -3.70
C GLY A 53 7.01 8.55 -5.11
N LEU A 54 5.80 8.03 -5.32
CA LEU A 54 5.35 7.58 -6.64
C LEU A 54 5.05 8.74 -7.58
N LYS A 55 5.26 8.51 -8.89
CA LYS A 55 4.85 9.46 -9.92
C LYS A 55 3.32 9.45 -10.06
N PRO A 56 2.69 10.58 -10.40
CA PRO A 56 1.23 10.65 -10.57
C PRO A 56 0.67 9.60 -11.54
N GLU A 57 1.39 9.29 -12.63
CA GLU A 57 1.02 8.25 -13.61
C GLU A 57 0.97 6.84 -12.99
N GLU A 58 1.88 6.55 -12.04
CA GLU A 58 1.95 5.25 -11.36
C GLU A 58 0.91 5.16 -10.23
N ILE A 59 0.53 6.29 -9.65
CA ILE A 59 -0.50 6.38 -8.61
C ILE A 59 -1.86 5.99 -9.18
N ASP A 60 -2.23 6.52 -10.34
CA ASP A 60 -3.53 6.21 -10.94
C ASP A 60 -3.63 4.71 -11.29
N TYR A 61 -2.57 4.11 -11.83
CA TYR A 61 -2.52 2.67 -12.09
C TYR A 61 -2.58 1.83 -10.80
N ALA A 62 -1.92 2.27 -9.72
CA ALA A 62 -1.99 1.58 -8.43
C ALA A 62 -3.39 1.66 -7.80
N ILE A 63 -4.09 2.79 -7.95
CA ILE A 63 -5.45 2.97 -7.42
C ILE A 63 -6.44 1.98 -8.04
N GLU A 64 -6.31 1.69 -9.33
CA GLU A 64 -7.15 0.70 -10.03
C GLU A 64 -7.00 -0.73 -9.48
N HIS A 65 -5.90 -1.03 -8.79
CA HIS A 65 -5.57 -2.37 -8.32
C HIS A 65 -5.59 -2.50 -6.78
N ILE A 66 -5.94 -1.44 -6.05
CA ILE A 66 -6.00 -1.44 -4.58
C ILE A 66 -7.48 -1.39 -4.15
N ASP A 67 -8.00 -2.56 -3.78
CA ASP A 67 -9.35 -2.76 -3.22
C ASP A 67 -9.39 -2.52 -1.70
N ALA A 68 -8.78 -1.43 -1.23
CA ALA A 68 -8.70 -1.12 0.20
C ALA A 68 -9.06 0.34 0.47
N ASP A 69 -9.91 0.58 1.47
CA ASP A 69 -10.48 1.91 1.74
C ASP A 69 -9.73 2.69 2.83
N ASN A 70 -8.90 2.01 3.62
CA ASN A 70 -8.14 2.62 4.72
C ASN A 70 -6.63 2.59 4.46
N GLU A 71 -5.90 3.59 4.96
CA GLU A 71 -4.44 3.71 4.81
C GLU A 71 -3.68 2.45 5.28
N ARG A 72 -4.11 1.83 6.39
CA ARG A 72 -3.49 0.57 6.88
C ARG A 72 -3.73 -0.59 5.93
N ASP A 73 -4.94 -0.71 5.40
CA ASP A 73 -5.34 -1.80 4.53
C ASP A 73 -4.70 -1.63 3.14
N ILE A 74 -4.56 -0.38 2.67
CA ILE A 74 -3.81 -0.02 1.45
C ILE A 74 -2.36 -0.48 1.57
N LEU A 75 -1.69 -0.18 2.70
CA LEU A 75 -0.31 -0.59 2.94
C LEU A 75 -0.17 -2.11 3.10
N ALA A 76 -1.16 -2.79 3.69
CA ALA A 76 -1.18 -4.25 3.79
C ALA A 76 -1.37 -4.90 2.43
N ALA A 77 -2.32 -4.41 1.62
CA ALA A 77 -2.56 -4.86 0.26
C ALA A 77 -1.32 -4.65 -0.63
N ILE A 78 -0.61 -3.53 -0.49
CA ILE A 78 0.66 -3.30 -1.18
C ILE A 78 1.74 -4.31 -0.75
N SER A 79 1.78 -4.69 0.53
CA SER A 79 2.73 -5.70 1.01
C SER A 79 2.43 -7.10 0.47
N GLU A 80 1.14 -7.45 0.35
CA GLU A 80 0.64 -8.76 -0.07
C GLU A 80 0.66 -8.93 -1.60
N PHE A 81 0.10 -7.97 -2.35
CA PHE A 81 0.05 -7.97 -3.83
C PHE A 81 1.25 -7.31 -4.49
N GLY A 82 2.20 -6.81 -3.70
CA GLY A 82 3.40 -6.14 -4.18
C GLY A 82 4.35 -7.03 -4.95
N ASP A 83 4.08 -8.33 -5.11
CA ASP A 83 4.92 -9.24 -5.91
C ASP A 83 4.29 -9.55 -7.29
N ASP A 84 3.01 -9.24 -7.49
CA ASP A 84 2.26 -9.58 -8.71
C ASP A 84 2.22 -8.46 -9.76
N LEU A 85 2.29 -7.19 -9.32
CA LEU A 85 2.21 -6.02 -10.19
C LEU A 85 3.48 -5.18 -10.10
N PRO A 86 4.16 -4.86 -11.23
CA PRO A 86 5.42 -4.10 -11.23
C PRO A 86 5.34 -2.75 -10.51
N VAL A 87 4.18 -2.11 -10.55
CA VAL A 87 3.94 -0.82 -9.88
C VAL A 87 3.84 -1.01 -8.37
N LEU A 88 3.14 -2.06 -7.91
CA LEU A 88 3.03 -2.40 -6.48
C LEU A 88 4.36 -2.90 -5.90
N VAL A 89 5.19 -3.61 -6.69
CA VAL A 89 6.58 -3.95 -6.33
C VAL A 89 7.38 -2.70 -6.00
N ARG A 90 7.25 -1.67 -6.85
CA ARG A 90 7.95 -0.40 -6.66
C ARG A 90 7.45 0.34 -5.41
N VAL A 91 6.14 0.34 -5.17
CA VAL A 91 5.54 0.92 -3.95
C VAL A 91 6.06 0.20 -2.69
N LYS A 92 6.08 -1.14 -2.70
CA LYS A 92 6.57 -1.98 -1.62
C LYS A 92 8.06 -1.74 -1.34
N GLN A 93 8.88 -1.58 -2.38
CA GLN A 93 10.30 -1.21 -2.25
C GLN A 93 10.47 0.17 -1.61
N LEU A 94 9.71 1.18 -2.05
CA LEU A 94 9.74 2.53 -1.48
C LEU A 94 9.26 2.56 -0.02
N GLN A 95 8.25 1.75 0.31
CA GLN A 95 7.79 1.57 1.68
C GLN A 95 8.85 0.89 2.55
N GLN A 96 9.54 -0.13 2.05
CA GLN A 96 10.65 -0.77 2.78
C GLN A 96 11.81 0.21 2.99
N LEU A 97 12.11 1.04 1.98
CA LEU A 97 13.11 2.11 2.07
C LEU A 97 12.76 3.14 3.15
N SER A 98 11.49 3.54 3.28
CA SER A 98 11.06 4.52 4.27
C SER A 98 11.01 3.96 5.69
N VAL A 99 10.67 2.68 5.86
CA VAL A 99 10.56 2.03 7.19
C VAL A 99 11.90 1.53 7.71
N HIS A 100 12.78 1.01 6.84
CA HIS A 100 14.04 0.38 7.26
C HIS A 100 15.29 1.20 6.94
N GLY A 101 15.15 2.34 6.25
CA GLY A 101 16.25 3.27 5.95
C GLY A 101 17.33 2.69 5.02
N ALA A 102 17.16 1.46 4.53
CA ALA A 102 18.11 0.76 3.69
C ALA A 102 17.36 -0.08 2.65
N ASP A 103 17.79 0.06 1.39
CA ASP A 103 17.36 -0.80 0.30
C ASP A 103 17.79 -2.24 0.61
N PRO A 104 16.87 -3.20 0.79
CA PRO A 104 17.25 -4.61 0.96
C PRO A 104 17.98 -5.15 -0.28
N ASN A 105 17.93 -4.44 -1.42
CA ASN A 105 18.58 -4.76 -2.68
C ASN A 105 19.87 -3.96 -2.96
N LEU A 106 20.54 -3.46 -1.92
CA LEU A 106 21.85 -2.78 -2.01
C LEU A 106 22.94 -3.58 -2.78
N ASN A 107 22.76 -4.88 -2.99
CA ASN A 107 23.70 -5.72 -3.74
C ASN A 107 23.33 -5.99 -5.21
N ASN A 108 22.16 -5.57 -5.71
CA ASN A 108 21.75 -5.85 -7.10
C ASN A 108 22.13 -4.77 -8.12
N GLY A 109 22.71 -3.65 -7.69
CA GLY A 109 23.07 -2.52 -8.55
C GLY A 109 24.55 -2.13 -8.54
N PHE A 110 25.28 -2.43 -7.45
CA PHE A 110 26.72 -2.25 -7.44
C PHE A 110 27.36 -3.39 -8.22
N ARG A 111 27.69 -3.13 -9.49
CA ARG A 111 28.80 -3.86 -10.14
C ARG A 111 29.96 -3.76 -9.16
N GLN A 112 30.28 -4.85 -8.46
CA GLN A 112 31.48 -4.91 -7.64
C GLN A 112 32.59 -4.40 -8.54
N MET A 113 33.18 -3.26 -8.20
CA MET A 113 34.34 -2.77 -8.93
C MET A 113 35.31 -3.94 -9.01
N PRO A 114 35.77 -4.32 -10.22
CA PRO A 114 36.67 -5.45 -10.34
C PRO A 114 37.83 -5.20 -9.40
N LYS A 115 38.00 -6.08 -8.40
CA LYS A 115 39.07 -5.95 -7.40
C LYS A 115 40.37 -5.75 -8.20
N GLN A 116 41.08 -4.66 -7.93
CA GLN A 116 42.35 -4.41 -8.60
C GLN A 116 43.25 -5.62 -8.37
N ILE A 117 43.51 -6.38 -9.42
CA ILE A 117 44.33 -7.57 -9.35
C ILE A 117 45.77 -7.11 -9.28
N ASP A 118 46.43 -7.35 -8.15
CA ASP A 118 47.89 -7.22 -8.08
C ASP A 118 48.53 -8.35 -8.90
N TYR A 119 48.95 -7.99 -10.11
CA TYR A 119 49.60 -8.90 -11.04
C TYR A 119 50.94 -9.43 -10.50
N ALA A 120 51.65 -8.66 -9.66
CA ALA A 120 52.92 -9.09 -9.09
C ALA A 120 52.71 -10.19 -8.04
N ALA A 121 51.70 -10.04 -7.18
CA ALA A 121 51.31 -11.07 -6.23
C ALA A 121 50.81 -12.34 -6.95
N LYS A 122 49.97 -12.17 -7.98
CA LYS A 122 49.44 -13.29 -8.77
C LYS A 122 50.56 -14.05 -9.50
N ALA A 123 51.55 -13.33 -10.06
CA ALA A 123 52.72 -13.91 -10.71
C ALA A 123 53.57 -14.76 -9.73
N LYS A 124 53.86 -14.22 -8.54
CA LYS A 124 54.59 -14.96 -7.49
C LYS A 124 53.87 -16.26 -7.11
N GLN A 125 52.56 -16.19 -6.87
CA GLN A 125 51.75 -17.37 -6.55
C GLN A 125 51.75 -18.40 -7.69
N THR A 126 51.65 -17.96 -8.94
CA THR A 126 51.73 -18.89 -10.08
C THR A 126 53.09 -19.55 -10.19
N ILE A 127 54.19 -18.80 -9.98
CA ILE A 127 55.55 -19.36 -10.01
C ILE A 127 55.74 -20.36 -8.87
N GLU A 128 55.26 -20.07 -7.67
CA GLU A 128 55.32 -20.99 -6.53
C GLU A 128 54.52 -22.28 -6.78
N ARG A 129 53.31 -22.17 -7.35
CA ARG A 129 52.53 -23.36 -7.77
C ARG A 129 53.25 -24.18 -8.84
N LEU A 130 53.90 -23.52 -9.79
CA LEU A 130 54.65 -24.21 -10.85
C LEU A 130 55.93 -24.87 -10.33
N LYS A 131 56.59 -24.27 -9.34
CA LYS A 131 57.70 -24.88 -8.59
C LYS A 131 57.23 -26.08 -7.77
N ALA A 132 56.11 -25.95 -7.03
CA ALA A 132 55.54 -27.02 -6.21
C ALA A 132 55.06 -28.20 -7.07
N SER A 133 54.52 -27.94 -8.26
CA SER A 133 54.13 -28.98 -9.23
C SER A 133 55.29 -29.54 -10.05
N GLY A 134 56.53 -29.11 -9.78
CA GLY A 134 57.74 -29.60 -10.46
C GLY A 134 57.86 -29.20 -11.93
N ARG A 135 56.98 -28.33 -12.43
CA ARG A 135 56.97 -27.86 -13.83
C ARG A 135 58.08 -26.85 -14.12
N ILE A 136 58.59 -26.17 -13.09
CA ILE A 136 59.71 -25.24 -13.20
C ILE A 136 60.75 -25.63 -12.14
N ARG A 137 62.00 -25.85 -12.57
CA ARG A 137 63.16 -25.98 -11.68
C ARG A 137 63.80 -24.60 -11.50
N ARG A 138 64.34 -24.35 -10.30
CA ARG A 138 64.91 -23.07 -9.86
C ARG A 138 65.86 -22.48 -10.91
#